data_AF-A0A2U2PCQ5-F1
#
_entry.id   AF-A0A2U2PCQ5-F1
#
_cell.length_a   1.000
_cell.length_b   1.000
_cell.length_c   1.000
_cell.angle_alpha   90.00
_cell.angle_beta   90.00
_cell.angle_gamma   90.00
#
_symmetry.space_group_name_H-M   'P 1'
#
loop_
_entity.id
_entity.type
_entity.pdbx_description
1 polymer ?
#
loop_
_entity_poly.entity_id
_entity_poly.type
_entity_poly.pdbx_seq_one_letter_code
_entity_poly.pdbx_strand_id
1 'polypeptide(L)'
;MPLHFNIRDLISGRTVESDRIEYKRGWNPAAIYRSICAFANDFDDIGGGYIIIGIDAPEGRPVLPPAGIDEDTIDHIQREMVGFNNLINPVYFSRVSVEDVDGKKIIVIWVPGGQNRPYEVPDDISAKIKRYGYYIRWMGNSVRANKQQREELIYLSNKVPFDDRPNTQASADDISFTLLKEHLRLTNSRLLEWTEAHSKSEVLRQMELLYGPPELEYPKNVALMLFADNPERFFPCTRVEIVHFPKGADDPEFFEAPAITGPVPQIIRQTLLYLRATVLKEKIRKVKGQAEAVRNWNYPYEALEEVVANALYHRDYQTREPVEIRIYPDRIVVLNYGGPDRSIKPEAFNHGVILPRRYRNRRLGDFLKELDLTEGKATGIPTIRKSLSINGSPAPEFETDEERSYFLVALYIHPEFIEEPDGVVNGVVNGVVNGVVNELLNLIAEFPGNRVPFFADKMNVPARSVQRWLETLRKEKKIEYRGAPKTGGYWEI
;
A
#
# COMPACT_ATOMS: atom_id res chain seq x y z
N MET A 1 22.91 16.27 13.65
CA MET A 1 21.81 17.01 13.01
C MET A 1 20.56 16.17 13.19
N PRO A 2 19.47 16.69 13.77
CA PRO A 2 18.36 15.84 14.20
C PRO A 2 17.69 15.13 13.02
N LEU A 3 17.23 13.90 13.27
CA LEU A 3 16.45 13.11 12.33
C LEU A 3 15.07 13.74 12.08
N HIS A 4 14.51 13.50 10.89
CA HIS A 4 13.21 14.05 10.52
C HIS A 4 12.01 13.24 11.03
N PHE A 5 12.23 12.04 11.56
CA PHE A 5 11.22 11.16 12.16
C PHE A 5 11.69 10.66 13.54
N ASN A 6 10.79 10.01 14.28
CA ASN A 6 11.07 9.46 15.60
C ASN A 6 12.07 8.30 15.57
N ILE A 7 13.11 8.37 16.42
CA ILE A 7 14.17 7.36 16.48
C ILE A 7 13.67 5.98 16.92
N ARG A 8 12.67 5.90 17.82
CA ARG A 8 12.14 4.61 18.31
C ARG A 8 11.35 3.89 17.23
N ASP A 9 10.63 4.62 16.39
CA ASP A 9 9.89 4.03 15.28
C ASP A 9 10.83 3.55 14.16
N LEU A 10 11.93 4.27 13.92
CA LEU A 10 13.00 3.79 13.03
C LEU A 10 13.64 2.50 13.57
N ILE A 11 14.06 2.49 14.84
CA ILE A 11 14.72 1.31 15.44
C ILE A 11 13.79 0.10 15.45
N SER A 12 12.49 0.29 15.66
CA SER A 12 11.52 -0.83 15.64
C SER A 12 11.08 -1.23 14.22
N GLY A 13 11.55 -0.55 13.18
CA GLY A 13 11.16 -0.79 11.80
C GLY A 13 9.68 -0.56 11.54
N ARG A 14 9.05 0.39 12.24
CA ARG A 14 7.64 0.77 12.05
C ARG A 14 7.47 1.68 10.86
N THR A 15 8.28 2.72 10.76
CA THR A 15 8.16 3.77 9.73
C THR A 15 8.92 3.44 8.45
N VAL A 16 9.93 2.57 8.52
CA VAL A 16 10.81 2.24 7.40
C VAL A 16 10.86 0.73 7.19
N GLU A 17 10.86 0.30 5.93
CA GLU A 17 10.92 -1.12 5.55
C GLU A 17 12.22 -1.78 6.05
N SER A 18 12.16 -3.07 6.41
CA SER A 18 13.28 -3.76 7.05
C SER A 18 14.52 -3.90 6.17
N ASP A 19 14.32 -3.96 4.85
CA ASP A 19 15.40 -3.96 3.86
C ASP A 19 16.11 -2.59 3.75
N ARG A 20 15.44 -1.51 4.16
CA ARG A 20 15.97 -0.15 4.26
C ARG A 20 16.63 0.17 5.60
N ILE A 21 16.68 -0.78 6.54
CA ILE A 21 17.36 -0.61 7.82
C ILE A 21 18.51 -1.62 7.91
N GLU A 22 19.67 -1.16 8.38
CA GLU A 22 20.79 -2.03 8.70
C GLU A 22 21.35 -1.72 10.08
N TYR A 23 21.34 -2.72 10.95
CA TYR A 23 21.90 -2.62 12.29
C TYR A 23 23.36 -3.08 12.29
N LYS A 24 24.20 -2.34 13.02
CA LYS A 24 25.59 -2.70 13.30
C LYS A 24 25.86 -2.51 14.79
N ARG A 25 26.39 -3.55 15.44
CA ARG A 25 26.80 -3.46 16.84
C ARG A 25 27.87 -2.40 17.08
N GLY A 26 28.79 -2.20 16.13
CA GLY A 26 29.88 -1.24 16.24
C GLY A 26 30.42 -0.79 14.88
N TRP A 27 31.47 0.04 14.91
CA TRP A 27 32.08 0.60 13.71
C TRP A 27 32.83 -0.45 12.90
N ASN A 28 32.34 -0.74 11.70
CA ASN A 28 32.99 -1.59 10.72
C ASN A 28 32.99 -0.86 9.37
N PRO A 29 34.01 -0.02 9.09
CA PRO A 29 34.04 0.84 7.92
C PRO A 29 33.76 0.10 6.61
N ALA A 30 34.40 -1.05 6.39
CA ALA A 30 34.26 -1.78 5.14
C ALA A 30 32.81 -2.26 4.92
N ALA A 31 32.18 -2.86 5.94
CA ALA A 31 30.79 -3.29 5.82
C ALA A 31 29.83 -2.10 5.70
N ILE A 32 30.03 -1.06 6.49
CA ILE A 32 29.17 0.13 6.52
C ILE A 32 29.23 0.86 5.18
N TYR A 33 30.42 1.08 4.61
CA TYR A 33 30.55 1.78 3.32
C TYR A 33 30.01 0.99 2.14
N ARG A 34 30.07 -0.35 2.16
CA ARG A 34 29.34 -1.19 1.19
C ARG A 34 27.83 -0.97 1.30
N SER A 35 27.30 -0.84 2.52
CA SER A 35 25.89 -0.54 2.74
C SER A 35 25.50 0.89 2.38
N ILE A 36 26.36 1.88 2.64
CA ILE A 36 26.16 3.26 2.17
C ILE A 36 26.07 3.26 0.64
N CYS A 37 26.99 2.59 -0.06
CA CYS A 37 26.95 2.46 -1.52
C CYS A 37 25.67 1.76 -2.00
N ALA A 38 25.28 0.65 -1.34
CA ALA A 38 24.06 -0.08 -1.64
C ALA A 38 22.79 0.76 -1.50
N PHE A 39 22.66 1.51 -0.40
CA PHE A 39 21.53 2.40 -0.17
C PHE A 39 21.55 3.63 -1.09
N ALA A 40 22.72 4.22 -1.36
CA ALA A 40 22.83 5.35 -2.28
C ALA A 40 22.48 4.96 -3.73
N ASN A 41 22.77 3.72 -4.12
CA ASN A 41 22.38 3.15 -5.41
C ASN A 41 20.88 2.85 -5.52
N ASP A 42 20.22 2.55 -4.40
CA ASP A 42 18.77 2.47 -4.29
C ASP A 42 18.11 1.74 -5.47
N PHE A 43 18.59 0.51 -5.69
CA PHE A 43 18.32 -0.30 -6.90
C PHE A 43 16.83 -0.52 -7.17
N ASP A 44 16.04 -0.71 -6.11
CA ASP A 44 14.58 -0.93 -6.19
C ASP A 44 13.78 0.38 -6.10
N ASP A 45 14.44 1.54 -6.13
CA ASP A 45 13.84 2.87 -5.97
C ASP A 45 12.93 2.97 -4.72
N ILE A 46 13.45 2.52 -3.58
CA ILE A 46 12.74 2.51 -2.28
C ILE A 46 13.16 3.65 -1.34
N GLY A 47 14.20 4.41 -1.68
CA GLY A 47 14.51 5.71 -1.07
C GLY A 47 15.83 5.76 -0.35
N GLY A 48 16.69 4.77 -0.61
CA GLY A 48 17.86 4.50 0.20
C GLY A 48 17.48 3.91 1.56
N GLY A 49 18.20 4.24 2.61
CA GLY A 49 17.99 3.61 3.91
C GLY A 49 18.77 4.21 5.07
N TYR A 50 18.81 3.47 6.17
CA TYR A 50 19.38 3.88 7.44
C TYR A 50 20.31 2.80 7.97
N ILE A 51 21.51 3.21 8.40
CA ILE A 51 22.45 2.35 9.09
C ILE A 51 22.50 2.82 10.54
N ILE A 52 22.17 1.94 11.48
CA ILE A 52 22.12 2.24 12.91
C ILE A 52 23.27 1.51 13.60
N ILE A 53 24.21 2.28 14.14
CA ILE A 53 25.43 1.79 14.79
C ILE A 53 25.24 1.88 16.30
N GLY A 54 25.60 0.81 17.01
CA GLY A 54 25.43 0.68 18.46
C GLY A 54 24.23 -0.22 18.85
N ILE A 55 23.58 -0.86 17.89
CA ILE A 55 22.48 -1.81 18.11
C ILE A 55 22.88 -3.17 17.53
N ASP A 56 22.78 -4.21 18.34
CA ASP A 56 22.92 -5.60 17.88
C ASP A 56 21.60 -6.08 17.28
N ALA A 57 21.68 -6.92 16.24
CA ALA A 57 20.49 -7.46 15.59
C ALA A 57 20.69 -8.90 15.11
N PRO A 58 20.86 -9.86 16.03
CA PRO A 58 20.85 -11.28 15.66
C PRO A 58 19.54 -11.60 14.94
N GLU A 59 19.65 -12.26 13.79
CA GLU A 59 18.50 -12.61 12.93
C GLU A 59 17.68 -11.40 12.43
N GLY A 60 18.30 -10.20 12.36
CA GLY A 60 17.68 -9.00 11.81
C GLY A 60 16.70 -8.28 12.74
N ARG A 61 16.61 -8.71 14.01
CA ARG A 61 15.76 -8.06 15.03
C ARG A 61 16.61 -7.27 16.01
N PRO A 62 16.35 -5.96 16.22
CA PRO A 62 17.13 -5.14 17.13
C PRO A 62 17.00 -5.63 18.57
N VAL A 63 18.12 -5.68 19.28
CA VAL A 63 18.18 -5.97 20.72
C VAL A 63 18.21 -4.67 21.50
N LEU A 64 17.27 -4.52 22.44
CA LEU A 64 17.15 -3.37 23.34
C LEU A 64 17.41 -3.78 24.80
N PRO A 65 17.99 -2.90 25.63
CA PRO A 65 18.54 -1.58 25.27
C PRO A 65 19.75 -1.70 24.34
N PRO A 66 20.08 -0.66 23.55
CA PRO A 66 21.24 -0.67 22.65
C PRO A 66 22.54 -1.00 23.37
N ALA A 67 23.50 -1.59 22.66
CA ALA A 67 24.87 -1.74 23.16
C ALA A 67 25.51 -0.34 23.41
N GLY A 68 25.17 0.61 22.54
CA GLY A 68 25.66 1.98 22.58
C GLY A 68 27.07 2.14 22.02
N ILE A 69 27.50 3.39 21.90
CA ILE A 69 28.83 3.82 21.47
C ILE A 69 29.33 4.89 22.45
N ASP A 70 30.56 4.74 22.92
CA ASP A 70 31.21 5.73 23.79
C ASP A 70 31.53 7.03 23.03
N GLU A 71 31.53 8.17 23.73
CA GLU A 71 31.72 9.50 23.10
C GLU A 71 33.01 9.61 22.28
N ASP A 72 34.14 9.14 22.82
CA ASP A 72 35.43 9.15 22.12
C ASP A 72 35.39 8.37 20.79
N THR A 73 34.60 7.30 20.76
CA THR A 73 34.43 6.48 19.56
C THR A 73 33.57 7.20 18.52
N ILE A 74 32.56 7.96 18.95
CA ILE A 74 31.71 8.76 18.05
C ILE A 74 32.57 9.79 17.29
N ASP A 75 33.43 10.53 17.99
CA ASP A 75 34.31 11.53 17.39
C ASP A 75 35.35 10.91 16.44
N HIS A 76 35.82 9.70 16.75
CA HIS A 76 36.69 8.94 15.85
C HIS A 76 35.96 8.55 14.55
N ILE A 77 34.75 7.98 14.67
CA ILE A 77 33.92 7.56 13.52
C ILE A 77 33.65 8.76 12.60
N GLN A 78 33.21 9.89 13.17
CA GLN A 78 32.88 11.08 12.37
C GLN A 78 34.09 11.59 11.58
N ARG A 79 35.29 11.60 12.18
CA ARG A 79 36.53 12.01 11.50
C ARG A 79 36.91 11.06 10.36
N GLU A 80 36.81 9.74 10.58
CA GLU A 80 37.08 8.76 9.53
C GLU A 80 36.09 8.88 8.36
N MET A 81 34.81 9.10 8.66
CA MET A 81 33.78 9.26 7.64
C MET A 81 34.08 10.41 6.67
N VAL A 82 34.65 11.53 7.15
CA VAL A 82 35.06 12.65 6.28
C VAL A 82 36.03 12.17 5.19
N GLY A 83 37.02 11.35 5.55
CA GLY A 83 37.97 10.79 4.59
C GLY A 83 37.32 9.76 3.66
N PHE A 84 36.56 8.84 4.23
CA PHE A 84 35.96 7.74 3.48
C PHE A 84 34.82 8.17 2.54
N ASN A 85 34.08 9.23 2.83
CA ASN A 85 33.04 9.77 1.92
C ASN A 85 33.60 10.19 0.55
N ASN A 86 34.85 10.69 0.53
CA ASN A 86 35.54 11.06 -0.71
C ASN A 86 36.01 9.85 -1.54
N LEU A 87 35.91 8.63 -0.99
CA LEU A 87 36.24 7.39 -1.68
C LEU A 87 35.02 6.71 -2.34
N ILE A 88 33.80 7.24 -2.14
CA ILE A 88 32.64 6.83 -2.95
C ILE A 88 32.73 7.59 -4.28
N ASN A 89 32.45 6.90 -5.39
CA ASN A 89 32.50 7.47 -6.74
C ASN A 89 31.17 7.27 -7.48
N PRO A 90 30.48 8.34 -7.92
CA PRO A 90 30.74 9.75 -7.62
C PRO A 90 30.72 10.06 -6.12
N VAL A 91 31.31 11.19 -5.70
CA VAL A 91 31.37 11.56 -4.29
C VAL A 91 29.97 11.61 -3.68
N TYR A 92 29.81 10.99 -2.52
CA TYR A 92 28.54 10.88 -1.83
C TYR A 92 28.71 11.15 -0.33
N PHE A 93 27.85 12.02 0.21
CA PHE A 93 27.85 12.40 1.62
C PHE A 93 26.54 11.94 2.27
N SER A 94 26.64 10.98 3.19
CA SER A 94 25.51 10.58 4.04
C SER A 94 25.29 11.57 5.18
N ARG A 95 24.09 11.55 5.75
CA ARG A 95 23.72 12.40 6.89
C ARG A 95 23.87 11.61 8.17
N VAL A 96 24.52 12.20 9.16
CA VAL A 96 24.83 11.53 10.44
C VAL A 96 24.12 12.25 11.59
N SER A 97 23.37 11.49 12.39
CA SER A 97 22.83 11.92 13.67
C SER A 97 23.35 11.06 14.81
N VAL A 98 23.53 11.66 15.97
CA VAL A 98 23.83 10.97 17.23
C VAL A 98 22.56 11.06 18.07
N GLU A 99 22.00 9.92 18.43
CA GLU A 99 20.75 9.84 19.19
C GLU A 99 21.01 9.17 20.54
N ASP A 100 20.24 9.56 21.55
CA ASP A 100 20.21 8.90 22.86
C ASP A 100 18.97 8.00 22.93
N VAL A 101 19.19 6.71 23.19
CA VAL A 101 18.13 5.73 23.35
C VAL A 101 18.40 4.93 24.61
N ASP A 102 17.52 5.08 25.60
CA ASP A 102 17.60 4.43 26.91
C ASP A 102 18.93 4.69 27.63
N GLY A 103 19.47 5.92 27.52
CA GLY A 103 20.73 6.35 28.15
C GLY A 103 21.97 5.84 27.43
N LYS A 104 21.83 5.32 26.21
CA LYS A 104 22.92 4.85 25.35
C LYS A 104 22.96 5.67 24.08
N LYS A 105 24.15 6.18 23.73
CA LYS A 105 24.35 6.89 22.46
C LYS A 105 24.48 5.91 21.31
N ILE A 106 23.80 6.20 20.21
CA ILE A 106 23.88 5.47 18.94
C ILE A 106 24.16 6.45 17.79
N ILE A 107 24.71 5.95 16.69
CA ILE A 107 24.89 6.73 15.46
C ILE A 107 23.89 6.25 14.42
N VAL A 108 23.12 7.17 13.85
CA VAL A 108 22.24 6.91 12.71
C VAL A 108 22.84 7.58 11.49
N ILE A 109 23.20 6.76 10.49
CA ILE A 109 23.61 7.22 9.17
C ILE A 109 22.40 7.09 8.25
N TRP A 110 21.80 8.22 7.89
CA TRP A 110 20.78 8.28 6.86
C TRP A 110 21.44 8.40 5.49
N VAL A 111 21.10 7.47 4.61
CA VAL A 111 21.62 7.32 3.26
C VAL A 111 20.45 7.43 2.27
N PRO A 112 20.04 8.65 1.89
CA PRO A 112 19.03 8.83 0.84
C PRO A 112 19.48 8.21 -0.50
N GLY A 113 18.53 7.87 -1.36
CA GLY A 113 18.85 7.47 -2.73
C GLY A 113 19.58 8.61 -3.45
N GLY A 114 20.81 8.37 -3.89
CA GLY A 114 21.63 9.43 -4.46
C GLY A 114 21.17 9.86 -5.85
N GLN A 115 21.52 11.07 -6.28
CA GLN A 115 21.09 11.63 -7.57
C GLN A 115 22.06 11.32 -8.72
N ASN A 116 23.34 11.10 -8.40
CA ASN A 116 24.41 10.81 -9.38
C ASN A 116 24.69 9.30 -9.49
N ARG A 117 23.65 8.46 -9.42
CA ARG A 117 23.80 7.01 -9.57
C ARG A 117 24.42 6.68 -10.94
N PRO A 118 25.08 5.53 -11.10
CA PRO A 118 25.41 4.58 -10.05
C PRO A 118 26.68 4.98 -9.28
N TYR A 119 26.72 4.62 -7.99
CA TYR A 119 27.84 4.76 -7.09
C TYR A 119 28.64 3.45 -6.99
N GLU A 120 29.95 3.57 -6.89
CA GLU A 120 30.87 2.49 -6.54
C GLU A 120 31.71 2.89 -5.31
N VAL A 121 32.16 1.88 -4.56
CA VAL A 121 32.98 2.06 -3.36
C VAL A 121 34.05 0.97 -3.32
N PRO A 122 35.21 1.21 -2.67
CA PRO A 122 36.19 0.15 -2.46
C PRO A 122 35.59 -1.03 -1.67
N ASP A 123 35.87 -2.26 -2.11
CA ASP A 123 35.45 -3.50 -1.44
C ASP A 123 35.82 -3.50 0.05
N ASP A 124 36.99 -2.93 0.36
CA ASP A 124 37.45 -2.55 1.70
C ASP A 124 37.90 -1.08 1.69
N ILE A 125 37.11 -0.23 2.37
CA ILE A 125 37.35 1.22 2.46
C ILE A 125 38.64 1.57 3.19
N SER A 126 39.18 0.66 4.02
CA SER A 126 40.40 0.84 4.81
C SER A 126 41.67 0.31 4.13
N ALA A 127 41.54 -0.56 3.13
CA ALA A 127 42.68 -1.19 2.46
C ALA A 127 43.57 -0.19 1.69
N LYS A 128 44.89 -0.42 1.63
CA LYS A 128 45.81 0.47 0.87
C LYS A 128 45.53 0.44 -0.64
N ILE A 129 45.26 -0.74 -1.20
CA ILE A 129 44.91 -0.92 -2.61
C ILE A 129 43.39 -0.95 -2.72
N LYS A 130 42.82 0.03 -3.42
CA LYS A 130 41.38 0.16 -3.59
C LYS A 130 40.92 -0.66 -4.80
N ARG A 131 39.96 -1.55 -4.60
CA ARG A 131 39.24 -2.26 -5.66
C ARG A 131 37.78 -1.85 -5.58
N TYR A 132 37.30 -1.15 -6.60
CA TYR A 132 35.95 -0.59 -6.58
C TYR A 132 34.90 -1.63 -7.02
N GLY A 133 33.71 -1.52 -6.44
CA GLY A 133 32.56 -2.33 -6.76
C GLY A 133 31.25 -1.54 -6.60
N TYR A 134 30.28 -1.89 -7.44
CA TYR A 134 28.89 -1.47 -7.27
C TYR A 134 28.23 -2.41 -6.27
N TYR A 135 27.52 -1.83 -5.31
CA TYR A 135 26.75 -2.57 -4.32
C TYR A 135 25.28 -2.20 -4.42
N ILE A 136 24.40 -3.16 -4.15
CA ILE A 136 22.95 -2.98 -4.11
C ILE A 136 22.40 -3.62 -2.86
N ARG A 137 21.26 -3.11 -2.37
CA ARG A 137 20.44 -3.86 -1.42
C ARG A 137 19.73 -4.96 -2.19
N TRP A 138 19.90 -6.18 -1.73
CA TRP A 138 19.18 -7.33 -2.25
C TRP A 138 18.53 -8.01 -1.07
N MET A 139 17.21 -7.83 -0.94
CA MET A 139 16.50 -8.14 0.29
C MET A 139 17.16 -7.38 1.46
N GLY A 140 17.49 -8.04 2.57
CA GLY A 140 18.16 -7.41 3.72
C GLY A 140 19.68 -7.26 3.63
N ASN A 141 20.33 -7.60 2.50
CA ASN A 141 21.79 -7.67 2.41
C ASN A 141 22.38 -6.71 1.38
N SER A 142 23.52 -6.10 1.73
CA SER A 142 24.34 -5.31 0.80
C SER A 142 25.28 -6.23 0.03
N VAL A 143 24.96 -6.50 -1.24
CA VAL A 143 25.68 -7.45 -2.10
C VAL A 143 26.35 -6.73 -3.27
N ARG A 144 27.45 -7.30 -3.76
CA ARG A 144 28.11 -6.78 -4.97
C ARG A 144 27.22 -7.07 -6.18
N ALA A 145 26.92 -6.04 -6.97
CA ALA A 145 26.09 -6.17 -8.16
C ALA A 145 26.79 -7.04 -9.21
N ASN A 146 26.06 -7.99 -9.80
CA ASN A 146 26.53 -8.77 -10.94
C ASN A 146 26.46 -7.94 -12.25
N LYS A 147 26.91 -8.52 -13.37
CA LYS A 147 26.93 -7.81 -14.66
C LYS A 147 25.56 -7.27 -15.08
N GLN A 148 24.51 -8.10 -14.99
CA GLN A 148 23.15 -7.72 -15.38
C GLN A 148 22.57 -6.63 -14.46
N GLN A 149 22.76 -6.78 -13.15
CA GLN A 149 22.32 -5.78 -12.15
C GLN A 149 23.05 -4.44 -12.34
N ARG A 150 24.33 -4.48 -12.72
CA ARG A 150 25.10 -3.26 -13.04
C ARG A 150 24.56 -2.56 -14.28
N GLU A 151 24.25 -3.31 -15.33
CA GLU A 151 23.62 -2.75 -16.54
C GLU A 151 22.26 -2.12 -16.21
N GLU A 152 21.47 -2.76 -15.34
CA GLU A 152 20.19 -2.22 -14.85
C GLU A 152 20.38 -0.95 -14.00
N LEU A 153 21.37 -0.91 -13.10
CA LEU A 153 21.72 0.29 -12.33
C LEU A 153 22.03 1.49 -13.24
N ILE A 154 22.79 1.26 -14.31
CA ILE A 154 23.14 2.29 -15.30
C ILE A 154 21.90 2.74 -16.08
N TYR A 155 20.97 1.83 -16.37
CA TYR A 155 19.70 2.20 -17.01
C TYR A 155 18.79 3.01 -16.07
N LEU A 156 18.78 2.68 -14.78
CA LEU A 156 17.95 3.28 -13.76
C LEU A 156 18.40 4.68 -13.34
N SER A 157 19.69 4.99 -13.42
CA SER A 157 20.22 6.29 -13.01
C SER A 157 19.58 7.49 -13.72
N ASN A 158 18.88 7.27 -14.84
CA ASN A 158 18.17 8.32 -15.58
C ASN A 158 16.69 8.50 -15.19
N LYS A 159 16.17 7.81 -14.16
CA LYS A 159 14.74 7.86 -13.80
C LYS A 159 14.51 8.25 -12.33
N VAL A 160 14.48 9.56 -12.05
CA VAL A 160 14.02 10.05 -10.74
C VAL A 160 12.49 9.85 -10.64
N PRO A 161 11.96 9.21 -9.57
CA PRO A 161 10.52 9.09 -9.32
C PRO A 161 9.83 10.45 -9.29
N PHE A 162 8.54 10.51 -9.66
CA PHE A 162 7.85 11.78 -9.87
C PHE A 162 7.85 12.68 -8.62
N ASP A 163 7.60 12.10 -7.45
CA ASP A 163 7.53 12.80 -6.18
C ASP A 163 8.88 13.40 -5.71
N ASP A 164 10.01 12.81 -6.13
CA ASP A 164 11.35 13.29 -5.79
C ASP A 164 11.93 14.27 -6.83
N ARG A 165 11.22 14.55 -7.93
CA ARG A 165 11.63 15.54 -8.93
C ARG A 165 11.43 16.98 -8.42
N PRO A 166 12.31 17.92 -8.80
CA PRO A 166 12.08 19.34 -8.59
C PRO A 166 10.88 19.83 -9.41
N ASN A 167 10.08 20.71 -8.81
CA ASN A 167 9.00 21.43 -9.48
C ASN A 167 9.48 22.85 -9.82
N THR A 168 9.75 23.11 -11.10
CA THR A 168 10.26 24.41 -11.56
C THR A 168 9.19 25.49 -11.65
N GLN A 169 7.92 25.16 -11.39
CA GLN A 169 6.80 26.11 -11.35
C GLN A 169 6.46 26.57 -9.92
N ALA A 170 7.14 26.02 -8.91
CA ALA A 170 6.89 26.30 -7.50
C ALA A 170 8.13 26.92 -6.83
N SER A 171 7.89 27.55 -5.68
CA SER A 171 8.93 28.11 -4.83
C SER A 171 8.78 27.59 -3.40
N ALA A 172 9.80 27.80 -2.56
CA ALA A 172 9.71 27.45 -1.14
C ALA A 172 8.51 28.12 -0.45
N ASP A 173 8.03 29.27 -0.93
CA ASP A 173 6.89 30.00 -0.37
C ASP A 173 5.56 29.26 -0.54
N ASP A 174 5.42 28.42 -1.55
CA ASP A 174 4.23 27.60 -1.77
C ASP A 174 4.08 26.45 -0.74
N ILE A 175 5.10 26.22 0.10
CA ILE A 175 5.07 25.24 1.19
C ILE A 175 4.57 25.91 2.48
N SER A 176 3.48 25.44 3.06
CA SER A 176 2.98 25.89 4.36
C SER A 176 3.87 25.39 5.49
N PHE A 177 4.56 26.32 6.18
CA PHE A 177 5.40 25.95 7.33
C PHE A 177 4.55 25.47 8.51
N THR A 178 3.30 25.91 8.60
CA THR A 178 2.33 25.42 9.58
C THR A 178 2.04 23.93 9.38
N LEU A 179 1.77 23.51 8.14
CA LEU A 179 1.54 22.09 7.82
C LEU A 179 2.79 21.25 8.09
N LEU A 180 3.98 21.78 7.78
CA LEU A 180 5.24 21.11 8.08
C LEU A 180 5.46 20.96 9.59
N LYS A 181 5.28 22.03 10.39
CA LYS A 181 5.40 21.95 11.85
C LYS A 181 4.38 20.98 12.45
N GLU A 182 3.17 20.94 11.91
CA GLU A 182 2.15 19.97 12.32
C GLU A 182 2.57 18.53 12.03
N HIS A 183 3.16 18.26 10.86
CA HIS A 183 3.75 16.95 10.56
C HIS A 183 4.82 16.58 11.57
N LEU A 184 5.80 17.45 11.80
CA LEU A 184 6.88 17.19 12.77
C LEU A 184 6.36 16.94 14.19
N ARG A 185 5.26 17.59 14.57
CA ARG A 185 4.58 17.36 15.86
C ARG A 185 3.92 15.99 15.91
N LEU A 186 3.14 15.63 14.89
CA LEU A 186 2.44 14.34 14.83
C LEU A 186 3.40 13.16 14.79
N THR A 187 4.56 13.32 14.14
CA THR A 187 5.59 12.29 14.04
C THR A 187 6.58 12.29 15.20
N ASN A 188 6.36 13.13 16.24
CA ASN A 188 7.26 13.30 17.38
C ASN A 188 8.72 13.52 16.96
N SER A 189 8.93 14.34 15.94
CA SER A 189 10.24 14.60 15.35
C SER A 189 11.01 15.64 16.16
N ARG A 190 12.30 15.37 16.42
CA ARG A 190 13.21 16.32 17.07
C ARG A 190 13.48 17.56 16.21
N LEU A 191 13.19 17.50 14.91
CA LEU A 191 13.26 18.68 14.05
C LEU A 191 12.27 19.77 14.48
N LEU A 192 11.18 19.44 15.19
CA LEU A 192 10.20 20.44 15.61
C LEU A 192 10.85 21.54 16.45
N GLU A 193 11.62 21.18 17.47
CA GLU A 193 12.38 22.14 18.30
C GLU A 193 13.41 22.92 17.48
N TRP A 194 14.03 22.25 16.50
CA TRP A 194 15.02 22.86 15.62
C TRP A 194 14.41 23.98 14.75
N THR A 195 13.11 23.89 14.44
CA THR A 195 12.40 24.92 13.66
C THR A 195 12.28 26.28 14.35
N GLU A 196 12.51 26.35 15.67
CA GLU A 196 12.47 27.62 16.41
C GLU A 196 13.75 28.45 16.23
N ALA A 197 14.86 27.81 15.88
CA ALA A 197 16.16 28.46 15.71
C ALA A 197 16.63 28.55 14.24
N HIS A 198 15.89 27.97 13.30
CA HIS A 198 16.29 27.86 11.89
C HIS A 198 15.18 28.34 10.96
N SER A 199 15.58 28.87 9.81
CA SER A 199 14.66 29.31 8.76
C SER A 199 13.92 28.13 8.13
N LYS A 200 12.75 28.42 7.55
CA LYS A 200 11.95 27.45 6.79
C LYS A 200 12.80 26.72 5.72
N SER A 201 13.61 27.43 4.95
CA SER A 201 14.44 26.81 3.90
C SER A 201 15.51 25.87 4.46
N GLU A 202 16.09 26.18 5.63
CA GLU A 202 17.03 25.26 6.31
C GLU A 202 16.33 23.97 6.75
N VAL A 203 15.12 24.08 7.32
CA VAL A 203 14.30 22.92 7.68
C VAL A 203 13.91 22.10 6.45
N LEU A 204 13.50 22.75 5.36
CA LEU A 204 13.15 22.05 4.12
C LEU A 204 14.35 21.33 3.48
N ARG A 205 15.54 21.96 3.44
CA ARG A 205 16.79 21.29 3.02
C ARG A 205 17.11 20.10 3.93
N GLN A 206 16.88 20.26 5.23
CA GLN A 206 17.12 19.21 6.21
C GLN A 206 16.16 18.02 6.04
N MET A 207 14.96 18.25 5.53
CA MET A 207 14.03 17.18 5.16
C MET A 207 14.20 16.70 3.70
N GLU A 208 15.21 17.21 2.98
CA GLU A 208 15.44 16.96 1.55
C GLU A 208 14.28 17.35 0.65
N LEU A 209 13.48 18.33 1.06
CA LEU A 209 12.29 18.80 0.33
C LEU A 209 12.60 19.85 -0.73
N LEU A 210 13.85 20.34 -0.78
CA LEU A 210 14.34 21.27 -1.81
C LEU A 210 15.39 20.59 -2.69
N TYR A 211 15.55 21.11 -3.91
CA TYR A 211 16.54 20.72 -4.88
C TYR A 211 17.13 21.95 -5.57
N GLY A 212 18.43 21.90 -5.87
CA GLY A 212 19.15 23.00 -6.51
C GLY A 212 20.10 23.71 -5.56
N PRO A 213 20.93 24.62 -6.09
CA PRO A 213 21.84 25.42 -5.28
C PRO A 213 21.07 26.47 -4.47
N PRO A 214 21.63 27.00 -3.36
CA PRO A 214 20.93 27.98 -2.50
C PRO A 214 20.42 29.23 -3.22
N GLU A 215 21.06 29.62 -4.32
CA GLU A 215 20.68 30.77 -5.14
C GLU A 215 19.44 30.50 -6.03
N LEU A 216 19.12 29.23 -6.27
CA LEU A 216 18.01 28.79 -7.11
C LEU A 216 17.48 27.43 -6.65
N GLU A 217 16.69 27.45 -5.58
CA GLU A 217 16.07 26.26 -5.02
C GLU A 217 14.65 26.04 -5.55
N TYR A 218 14.35 24.79 -5.89
CA TYR A 218 13.03 24.33 -6.27
C TYR A 218 12.49 23.34 -5.23
N PRO A 219 11.23 23.47 -4.79
CA PRO A 219 10.55 22.41 -4.07
C PRO A 219 10.56 21.11 -4.86
N LYS A 220 10.76 19.98 -4.19
CA LYS A 220 10.43 18.69 -4.76
C LYS A 220 8.91 18.49 -4.74
N ASN A 221 8.39 17.71 -5.68
CA ASN A 221 6.96 17.48 -5.80
C ASN A 221 6.31 16.95 -4.50
N VAL A 222 6.99 16.05 -3.78
CA VAL A 222 6.53 15.53 -2.48
C VAL A 222 6.31 16.63 -1.43
N ALA A 223 7.12 17.70 -1.46
CA ALA A 223 6.97 18.82 -0.54
C ALA A 223 5.64 19.54 -0.77
N LEU A 224 5.27 19.72 -2.04
CA LEU A 224 4.02 20.35 -2.44
C LEU A 224 2.83 19.43 -2.16
N MET A 225 2.96 18.12 -2.41
CA MET A 225 1.92 17.13 -2.11
C MET A 225 1.55 17.10 -0.62
N LEU A 226 2.53 17.25 0.26
CA LEU A 226 2.35 17.15 1.71
C LEU A 226 2.01 18.48 2.38
N PHE A 227 2.55 19.58 1.86
CA PHE A 227 2.61 20.84 2.59
C PHE A 227 2.16 22.05 1.79
N ALA A 228 1.75 21.94 0.52
CA ALA A 228 1.07 23.05 -0.15
C ALA A 228 -0.41 23.05 0.22
N ASP A 229 -0.97 24.21 0.58
CA ASP A 229 -2.40 24.31 0.91
C ASP A 229 -3.31 23.97 -0.29
N ASN A 230 -2.82 24.23 -1.50
CA ASN A 230 -3.53 24.01 -2.77
C ASN A 230 -2.64 23.24 -3.77
N PRO A 231 -2.38 21.95 -3.56
CA PRO A 231 -1.47 21.17 -4.40
C PRO A 231 -1.99 20.99 -5.83
N GLU A 232 -3.30 21.17 -6.08
CA GLU A 232 -3.92 21.13 -7.41
C GLU A 232 -3.41 22.20 -8.37
N ARG A 233 -2.78 23.27 -7.85
CA ARG A 233 -2.05 24.27 -8.66
C ARG A 233 -0.88 23.64 -9.43
N PHE A 234 -0.27 22.60 -8.86
CA PHE A 234 0.92 21.94 -9.39
C PHE A 234 0.60 20.56 -9.96
N PHE A 235 -0.41 19.89 -9.41
CA PHE A 235 -0.83 18.53 -9.75
C PHE A 235 -2.33 18.54 -10.03
N PRO A 236 -2.76 18.83 -11.28
CA PRO A 236 -4.18 18.95 -11.61
C PRO A 236 -5.00 17.73 -11.15
N CYS A 237 -6.23 18.00 -10.71
CA CYS A 237 -7.17 16.98 -10.22
C CYS A 237 -6.65 16.14 -9.03
N THR A 238 -5.74 16.69 -8.22
CA THR A 238 -5.37 16.11 -6.91
C THR A 238 -6.52 16.30 -5.93
N ARG A 239 -7.50 15.40 -6.01
CA ARG A 239 -8.72 15.40 -5.21
C ARG A 239 -9.34 14.00 -5.14
N VAL A 240 -10.21 13.80 -4.18
CA VAL A 240 -11.12 12.64 -4.11
C VAL A 240 -12.54 13.10 -4.44
N GLU A 241 -13.17 12.39 -5.36
CA GLU A 241 -14.57 12.57 -5.72
C GLU A 241 -15.38 11.40 -5.19
N ILE A 242 -16.50 11.69 -4.51
CA ILE A 242 -17.34 10.66 -3.90
C ILE A 242 -18.75 10.76 -4.47
N VAL A 243 -19.23 9.68 -5.07
CA VAL A 243 -20.55 9.59 -5.69
C VAL A 243 -21.35 8.45 -5.08
N HIS A 244 -22.55 8.76 -4.60
CA HIS A 244 -23.50 7.79 -4.06
C HIS A 244 -24.54 7.41 -5.11
N PHE A 245 -24.66 6.11 -5.36
CA PHE A 245 -25.63 5.47 -6.23
C PHE A 245 -26.60 4.63 -5.39
N PRO A 246 -27.56 5.24 -4.66
CA PRO A 246 -28.40 4.54 -3.69
C PRO A 246 -29.33 3.48 -4.31
N LYS A 247 -29.56 3.54 -5.62
CA LYS A 247 -30.38 2.58 -6.38
C LYS A 247 -29.58 1.80 -7.44
N GLY A 248 -28.24 1.93 -7.43
CA GLY A 248 -27.37 1.32 -8.45
C GLY A 248 -26.97 2.30 -9.57
N ALA A 249 -26.03 1.86 -10.43
CA ALA A 249 -25.44 2.69 -11.48
C ALA A 249 -26.39 3.05 -12.63
N ASP A 250 -27.42 2.23 -12.86
CA ASP A 250 -28.39 2.43 -13.95
C ASP A 250 -29.48 3.44 -13.60
N ASP A 251 -29.57 3.86 -12.34
CA ASP A 251 -30.53 4.86 -11.89
C ASP A 251 -30.01 6.28 -12.22
N PRO A 252 -30.85 7.16 -12.80
CA PRO A 252 -30.44 8.53 -13.09
C PRO A 252 -30.25 9.40 -11.83
N GLU A 253 -30.76 8.99 -10.66
CA GLU A 253 -30.58 9.69 -9.39
C GLU A 253 -29.31 9.22 -8.67
N PHE A 254 -28.34 10.11 -8.57
CA PHE A 254 -27.13 9.94 -7.77
C PHE A 254 -26.82 11.22 -7.00
N PHE A 255 -26.01 11.09 -5.95
CA PHE A 255 -25.59 12.22 -5.12
C PHE A 255 -24.08 12.36 -5.14
N GLU A 256 -23.59 13.54 -5.50
CA GLU A 256 -22.18 13.86 -5.43
C GLU A 256 -21.88 14.62 -4.13
N ALA A 257 -20.85 14.16 -3.41
CA ALA A 257 -20.27 14.94 -2.33
C ALA A 257 -19.40 16.07 -2.91
N PRO A 258 -19.23 17.20 -2.20
CA PRO A 258 -18.19 18.16 -2.55
C PRO A 258 -16.82 17.47 -2.64
N ALA A 259 -16.07 17.75 -3.69
CA ALA A 259 -14.75 17.16 -3.89
C ALA A 259 -13.81 17.51 -2.71
N ILE A 260 -13.07 16.52 -2.24
CA ILE A 260 -12.12 16.66 -1.13
C ILE A 260 -10.76 17.01 -1.72
N THR A 261 -10.25 18.20 -1.37
CA THR A 261 -9.00 18.77 -1.90
C THR A 261 -8.04 19.14 -0.77
N GLY A 262 -6.81 19.53 -1.13
CA GLY A 262 -5.77 19.95 -0.20
C GLY A 262 -4.58 18.98 -0.17
N PRO A 263 -3.65 19.14 0.79
CA PRO A 263 -2.50 18.24 0.92
C PRO A 263 -2.92 16.77 1.07
N VAL A 264 -2.13 15.86 0.51
CA VAL A 264 -2.45 14.42 0.43
C VAL A 264 -2.83 13.82 1.80
N PRO A 265 -2.10 14.05 2.91
CA PRO A 265 -2.49 13.51 4.22
C PRO A 265 -3.85 14.03 4.70
N GLN A 266 -4.21 15.26 4.35
CA GLN A 266 -5.51 15.83 4.68
C GLN A 266 -6.63 15.21 3.85
N ILE A 267 -6.41 15.02 2.54
CA ILE A 267 -7.39 14.34 1.69
C ILE A 267 -7.69 12.94 2.24
N ILE A 268 -6.67 12.16 2.63
CA ILE A 268 -6.86 10.83 3.24
C ILE A 268 -7.75 10.93 4.49
N ARG A 269 -7.38 11.79 5.45
CA ARG A 269 -8.10 11.94 6.72
C ARG A 269 -9.53 12.43 6.53
N GLN A 270 -9.75 13.41 5.65
CA GLN A 270 -11.07 13.96 5.36
C GLN A 270 -11.96 12.95 4.63
N THR A 271 -11.39 12.17 3.71
CA THR A 271 -12.10 11.08 3.02
C THR A 271 -12.55 10.01 4.02
N LEU A 272 -11.65 9.56 4.89
CA LEU A 272 -11.98 8.56 5.92
C LEU A 272 -13.00 9.08 6.94
N LEU A 273 -12.90 10.35 7.32
CA LEU A 273 -13.89 11.01 8.17
C LEU A 273 -15.27 11.03 7.50
N TYR A 274 -15.33 11.38 6.21
CA TYR A 274 -16.56 11.38 5.43
C TYR A 274 -17.17 9.98 5.37
N LEU A 275 -16.39 8.95 5.02
CA LEU A 275 -16.86 7.56 4.93
C LEU A 275 -17.34 7.06 6.29
N ARG A 276 -16.63 7.38 7.37
CA ARG A 276 -17.03 7.04 8.74
C ARG A 276 -18.34 7.70 9.14
N ALA A 277 -18.56 8.95 8.76
CA ALA A 277 -19.76 9.70 9.13
C ALA A 277 -20.99 9.35 8.29
N THR A 278 -20.81 9.00 7.02
CA THR A 278 -21.92 8.87 6.05
C THR A 278 -22.19 7.45 5.59
N VAL A 279 -21.19 6.56 5.62
CA VAL A 279 -21.27 5.21 5.05
C VAL A 279 -21.23 4.14 6.12
N LEU A 280 -20.34 4.26 7.10
CA LEU A 280 -20.16 3.22 8.12
C LEU A 280 -21.35 3.12 9.07
N LYS A 281 -21.83 1.89 9.25
CA LYS A 281 -22.94 1.54 10.14
C LYS A 281 -22.56 0.31 10.96
N GLU A 282 -22.80 0.36 12.26
CA GLU A 282 -22.71 -0.80 13.16
C GLU A 282 -24.11 -1.43 13.31
N LYS A 283 -24.21 -2.74 13.18
CA LYS A 283 -25.42 -3.51 13.49
C LYS A 283 -25.16 -4.35 14.73
N ILE A 284 -25.97 -4.13 15.77
CA ILE A 284 -25.86 -4.81 17.06
C ILE A 284 -27.02 -5.80 17.18
N ARG A 285 -26.71 -7.09 17.35
CA ARG A 285 -27.70 -8.16 17.56
C ARG A 285 -27.48 -8.83 18.90
N LYS A 286 -28.53 -8.85 19.74
CA LYS A 286 -28.55 -9.67 20.96
C LYS A 286 -28.98 -11.10 20.61
N VAL A 287 -28.13 -12.08 20.91
CA VAL A 287 -28.44 -13.50 20.73
C VAL A 287 -28.97 -14.06 22.06
N LYS A 288 -30.15 -14.70 22.03
CA LYS A 288 -30.78 -15.25 23.23
C LYS A 288 -29.90 -16.37 23.80
N GLY A 289 -29.50 -16.24 25.07
CA GLY A 289 -28.61 -17.20 25.74
C GLY A 289 -27.12 -16.85 25.67
N GLN A 290 -26.74 -15.77 24.98
CA GLN A 290 -25.39 -15.22 25.00
C GLN A 290 -25.39 -13.91 25.79
N ALA A 291 -24.43 -13.74 26.71
CA ALA A 291 -24.30 -12.51 27.50
C ALA A 291 -23.83 -11.33 26.64
N GLU A 292 -22.95 -11.61 25.69
CA GLU A 292 -22.37 -10.62 24.76
C GLU A 292 -23.24 -10.46 23.51
N ALA A 293 -23.35 -9.23 23.02
CA ALA A 293 -24.02 -8.93 21.75
C ALA A 293 -23.05 -9.10 20.57
N VAL A 294 -23.54 -9.63 19.46
CA VAL A 294 -22.80 -9.70 18.20
C VAL A 294 -22.85 -8.32 17.54
N ARG A 295 -21.70 -7.80 17.12
CA ARG A 295 -21.53 -6.49 16.51
C ARG A 295 -20.79 -6.66 15.19
N ASN A 296 -21.45 -6.28 14.10
CA ASN A 296 -20.86 -6.32 12.76
C ASN A 296 -20.89 -4.92 12.17
N TRP A 297 -19.87 -4.59 11.39
CA TRP A 297 -19.84 -3.37 10.58
C TRP A 297 -20.20 -3.69 9.14
N ASN A 298 -20.86 -2.77 8.46
CA ASN A 298 -21.13 -2.94 7.02
C ASN A 298 -19.84 -3.00 6.18
N TYR A 299 -18.80 -2.30 6.61
CA TYR A 299 -17.42 -2.44 6.12
C TYR A 299 -16.44 -2.33 7.30
N PRO A 300 -15.38 -3.14 7.37
CA PRO A 300 -14.33 -2.92 8.36
C PRO A 300 -13.59 -1.62 8.05
N TYR A 301 -13.46 -0.75 9.05
CA TYR A 301 -12.81 0.54 8.90
C TYR A 301 -11.33 0.41 8.46
N GLU A 302 -10.62 -0.60 8.97
CA GLU A 302 -9.23 -0.91 8.59
C GLU A 302 -9.06 -1.16 7.07
N ALA A 303 -10.03 -1.82 6.42
CA ALA A 303 -10.00 -1.98 4.96
C ALA A 303 -10.20 -0.66 4.22
N LEU A 304 -11.08 0.21 4.72
CA LEU A 304 -11.29 1.54 4.13
C LEU A 304 -10.04 2.42 4.27
N GLU A 305 -9.39 2.39 5.43
CA GLU A 305 -8.12 3.10 5.65
C GLU A 305 -7.07 2.70 4.64
N GLU A 306 -6.85 1.38 4.48
CA GLU A 306 -5.82 0.87 3.60
C GLU A 306 -6.12 1.13 2.12
N VAL A 307 -7.38 1.00 1.69
CA VAL A 307 -7.77 1.27 0.30
C VAL A 307 -7.64 2.76 -0.05
N VAL A 308 -8.11 3.65 0.82
CA VAL A 308 -8.04 5.11 0.59
C VAL A 308 -6.60 5.59 0.60
N ALA A 309 -5.79 5.16 1.58
CA ALA A 309 -4.39 5.53 1.66
C ALA A 309 -3.60 5.04 0.43
N ASN A 310 -3.81 3.78 0.01
CA ASN A 310 -3.15 3.23 -1.16
C ASN A 310 -3.58 3.90 -2.46
N ALA A 311 -4.84 4.32 -2.58
CA ALA A 311 -5.29 5.06 -3.75
C ALA A 311 -4.51 6.38 -3.93
N LEU A 312 -4.29 7.16 -2.87
CA LEU A 312 -3.51 8.39 -2.98
C LEU A 312 -1.99 8.16 -3.01
N TYR A 313 -1.48 7.15 -2.31
CA TYR A 313 -0.07 6.79 -2.36
C TYR A 313 0.33 6.35 -3.77
N HIS A 314 -0.47 5.51 -4.43
CA HIS A 314 -0.15 4.98 -5.74
C HIS A 314 -0.69 5.80 -6.92
N ARG A 315 -1.42 6.90 -6.68
CA ARG A 315 -1.95 7.78 -7.74
C ARG A 315 -0.85 8.26 -8.69
N ASP A 316 -1.14 8.30 -10.00
CA ASP A 316 -0.29 9.04 -10.93
C ASP A 316 -0.61 10.54 -10.88
N TYR A 317 0.25 11.32 -10.24
CA TYR A 317 0.05 12.75 -10.07
C TYR A 317 0.35 13.58 -11.34
N GLN A 318 0.76 12.94 -12.42
CA GLN A 318 0.95 13.58 -13.72
C GLN A 318 -0.34 13.58 -14.55
N THR A 319 -1.31 12.74 -14.20
CA THR A 319 -2.56 12.60 -14.92
C THR A 319 -3.64 13.50 -14.33
N ARG A 320 -4.70 13.74 -15.10
CA ARG A 320 -5.75 14.73 -14.76
C ARG A 320 -7.03 14.08 -14.27
N GLU A 321 -6.94 12.88 -13.74
CA GLU A 321 -8.08 12.14 -13.22
C GLU A 321 -8.04 12.10 -11.68
N PRO A 322 -9.18 12.32 -11.00
CA PRO A 322 -9.27 12.22 -9.55
C PRO A 322 -9.17 10.77 -9.08
N VAL A 323 -9.06 10.56 -7.77
CA VAL A 323 -9.48 9.27 -7.20
C VAL A 323 -10.98 9.30 -7.01
N GLU A 324 -11.68 8.33 -7.58
CA GLU A 324 -13.13 8.23 -7.46
C GLU A 324 -13.52 7.18 -6.44
N ILE A 325 -14.47 7.51 -5.57
CA ILE A 325 -15.11 6.58 -4.65
C ILE A 325 -16.60 6.52 -5.00
N ARG A 326 -17.03 5.36 -5.50
CA ARG A 326 -18.42 5.11 -5.90
C ARG A 326 -19.07 4.18 -4.88
N ILE A 327 -20.16 4.65 -4.27
CA ILE A 327 -20.85 3.94 -3.20
C ILE A 327 -22.17 3.40 -3.74
N TYR A 328 -22.29 2.09 -3.80
CA TYR A 328 -23.48 1.34 -4.24
C TYR A 328 -24.18 0.70 -3.03
N PRO A 329 -25.41 0.17 -3.19
CA PRO A 329 -26.12 -0.46 -2.09
C PRO A 329 -25.40 -1.70 -1.53
N ASP A 330 -24.66 -2.40 -2.39
CA ASP A 330 -24.01 -3.67 -2.10
C ASP A 330 -22.48 -3.58 -2.00
N ARG A 331 -21.85 -2.47 -2.41
CA ARG A 331 -20.39 -2.34 -2.44
C ARG A 331 -19.89 -0.89 -2.48
N ILE A 332 -18.63 -0.69 -2.08
CA ILE A 332 -17.87 0.53 -2.33
C ILE A 332 -16.80 0.20 -3.36
N VAL A 333 -16.66 1.05 -4.36
CA VAL A 333 -15.64 0.94 -5.40
C VAL A 333 -14.70 2.15 -5.28
N VAL A 334 -13.40 1.89 -5.18
CA VAL A 334 -12.36 2.92 -5.23
C VAL A 334 -11.58 2.74 -6.52
N LEU A 335 -11.62 3.77 -7.36
CA LEU A 335 -11.00 3.79 -8.69
C LEU A 335 -9.84 4.78 -8.70
N ASN A 336 -8.68 4.31 -9.13
CA ASN A 336 -7.48 5.10 -9.30
C ASN A 336 -6.94 4.96 -10.72
N TYR A 337 -6.55 6.06 -11.34
CA TYR A 337 -6.05 6.07 -12.72
C TYR A 337 -4.51 5.93 -12.74
N GLY A 338 -3.99 5.32 -13.81
CA GLY A 338 -2.57 5.01 -14.01
C GLY A 338 -2.16 3.57 -13.69
N GLY A 339 -3.08 2.75 -13.17
CA GLY A 339 -2.93 1.31 -12.97
C GLY A 339 -1.72 0.83 -12.14
N PRO A 340 -1.57 -0.49 -11.97
CA PRO A 340 -0.46 -1.08 -11.23
C PRO A 340 0.83 -1.14 -12.07
N ASP A 341 1.98 -1.00 -11.39
CA ASP A 341 3.30 -1.06 -12.05
C ASP A 341 3.49 -2.35 -12.86
N ARG A 342 4.13 -2.25 -14.03
CA ARG A 342 4.33 -3.36 -14.99
C ARG A 342 5.03 -4.58 -14.40
N SER A 343 5.80 -4.41 -13.32
CA SER A 343 6.42 -5.52 -12.59
C SER A 343 5.42 -6.41 -11.86
N ILE A 344 4.22 -5.92 -11.56
CA ILE A 344 3.16 -6.66 -10.86
C ILE A 344 2.28 -7.36 -11.89
N LYS A 345 2.10 -8.67 -11.76
CA LYS A 345 1.19 -9.44 -12.60
C LYS A 345 -0.25 -9.36 -12.07
N PRO A 346 -1.28 -9.23 -12.92
CA PRO A 346 -2.67 -9.19 -12.46
C PRO A 346 -3.06 -10.38 -11.56
N GLU A 347 -2.53 -11.57 -11.85
CA GLU A 347 -2.82 -12.77 -11.05
C GLU A 347 -2.24 -12.69 -9.63
N ALA A 348 -1.22 -11.85 -9.40
CA ALA A 348 -0.63 -11.67 -8.08
C ALA A 348 -1.62 -11.04 -7.08
N PHE A 349 -2.55 -10.20 -7.57
CA PHE A 349 -3.61 -9.63 -6.73
C PHE A 349 -4.56 -10.71 -6.20
N ASN A 350 -4.78 -11.79 -6.94
CA ASN A 350 -5.63 -12.91 -6.51
C ASN A 350 -4.94 -13.77 -5.44
N HIS A 351 -3.62 -14.00 -5.56
CA HIS A 351 -2.87 -14.82 -4.61
C HIS A 351 -2.40 -14.07 -3.35
N GLY A 352 -2.54 -12.74 -3.30
CA GLY A 352 -2.38 -11.93 -2.08
C GLY A 352 -0.93 -11.64 -1.67
N VAL A 353 0.05 -12.14 -2.42
CA VAL A 353 1.46 -11.78 -2.23
C VAL A 353 1.88 -10.91 -3.40
N ILE A 354 1.97 -9.61 -3.15
CA ILE A 354 2.48 -8.64 -4.11
C ILE A 354 3.80 -8.13 -3.56
N LEU A 355 4.88 -8.37 -4.28
CA LEU A 355 6.17 -7.75 -4.00
C LEU A 355 6.39 -6.72 -5.11
N PRO A 356 5.97 -5.45 -4.91
CA PRO A 356 6.25 -4.41 -5.90
C PRO A 356 7.77 -4.26 -6.00
N ARG A 357 8.30 -4.28 -7.22
CA ARG A 357 9.73 -4.01 -7.43
C ARG A 357 10.04 -2.52 -7.43
N ARG A 358 9.03 -1.67 -7.59
CA ARG A 358 9.17 -0.21 -7.75
C ARG A 358 7.95 0.51 -7.20
N TYR A 359 8.17 1.66 -6.57
CA TYR A 359 7.12 2.53 -6.05
C TYR A 359 7.06 3.85 -6.83
N ARG A 360 5.84 4.28 -7.22
CA ARG A 360 5.61 5.49 -8.03
C ARG A 360 5.91 6.78 -7.26
N ASN A 361 5.44 6.87 -6.01
CA ASN A 361 5.56 8.04 -5.13
C ASN A 361 6.21 7.68 -3.79
N ARG A 362 7.42 7.13 -3.88
CA ARG A 362 8.17 6.56 -2.76
C ARG A 362 8.29 7.44 -1.52
N ARG A 363 8.71 8.69 -1.68
CA ARG A 363 8.86 9.64 -0.58
C ARG A 363 7.52 10.01 0.01
N LEU A 364 6.49 10.17 -0.82
CA LEU A 364 5.13 10.35 -0.32
C LEU A 364 4.73 9.18 0.58
N GLY A 365 5.02 7.94 0.15
CA GLY A 365 4.84 6.73 0.95
C GLY A 365 5.52 6.81 2.31
N ASP A 366 6.80 7.17 2.36
CA ASP A 366 7.55 7.32 3.62
C ASP A 366 6.89 8.31 4.58
N PHE A 367 6.51 9.49 4.09
CA PHE A 367 5.83 10.50 4.93
C PHE A 367 4.44 10.05 5.40
N LEU A 368 3.71 9.27 4.59
CA LEU A 368 2.43 8.69 5.01
C LEU A 368 2.61 7.59 6.08
N LYS A 369 3.69 6.79 6.00
CA LYS A 369 4.05 5.81 7.03
C LYS A 369 4.41 6.49 8.35
N GLU A 370 5.16 7.60 8.30
CA GLU A 370 5.48 8.40 9.49
C GLU A 370 4.23 8.91 10.22
N LEU A 371 3.14 9.14 9.49
CA LEU A 371 1.85 9.59 10.02
C LEU A 371 0.91 8.45 10.42
N ASP A 372 1.37 7.20 10.39
CA ASP A 372 0.56 5.99 10.58
C ASP A 372 -0.66 5.90 9.63
N LEU A 373 -0.57 6.52 8.44
CA LEU A 373 -1.63 6.48 7.43
C LEU A 373 -1.49 5.29 6.45
N THR A 374 -0.34 4.63 6.43
CA THR A 374 -0.08 3.40 5.65
C THR A 374 1.03 2.58 6.30
N GLU A 375 0.95 1.25 6.24
CA GLU A 375 1.97 0.36 6.82
C GLU A 375 3.18 0.14 5.90
N GLY A 376 3.01 0.30 4.59
CA GLY A 376 4.12 0.35 3.66
C GLY A 376 5.00 -0.90 3.51
N LYS A 377 4.54 -2.11 3.85
CA LYS A 377 5.33 -3.36 3.78
C LYS A 377 4.77 -4.36 2.77
N ALA A 378 4.10 -3.86 1.73
CA ALA A 378 3.22 -4.66 0.87
C ALA A 378 2.18 -5.49 1.66
N THR A 379 1.88 -5.08 2.90
CA THR A 379 0.89 -5.70 3.79
C THR A 379 -0.53 -5.24 3.49
N GLY A 380 -0.71 -4.18 2.71
CA GLY A 380 -2.02 -3.57 2.50
C GLY A 380 -3.10 -4.53 2.00
N ILE A 381 -2.84 -5.26 0.92
CA ILE A 381 -3.78 -6.26 0.39
C ILE A 381 -4.03 -7.39 1.40
N PRO A 382 -3.00 -8.00 2.02
CA PRO A 382 -3.20 -8.93 3.14
C PRO A 382 -4.07 -8.35 4.28
N THR A 383 -3.86 -7.10 4.68
CA THR A 383 -4.61 -6.41 5.74
C THR A 383 -6.07 -6.20 5.35
N ILE A 384 -6.35 -5.77 4.12
CA ILE A 384 -7.71 -5.66 3.59
C ILE A 384 -8.42 -7.01 3.63
N ARG A 385 -7.77 -8.07 3.12
CA ARG A 385 -8.35 -9.44 3.11
C ARG A 385 -8.59 -9.97 4.52
N LYS A 386 -7.64 -9.75 5.43
CA LYS A 386 -7.73 -10.20 6.82
C LYS A 386 -8.86 -9.48 7.56
N SER A 387 -8.95 -8.15 7.45
CA SER A 387 -9.99 -7.36 8.12
C SER A 387 -11.40 -7.69 7.59
N LEU A 388 -11.56 -7.88 6.28
CA LEU A 388 -12.82 -8.36 5.69
C LEU A 388 -13.21 -9.75 6.20
N SER A 389 -12.25 -10.69 6.24
CA SER A 389 -12.46 -12.05 6.74
C SER A 389 -12.87 -12.06 8.22
N ILE A 390 -12.18 -11.28 9.07
CA ILE A 390 -12.53 -11.13 10.50
C ILE A 390 -13.93 -10.52 10.66
N ASN A 391 -14.28 -9.53 9.84
CA ASN A 391 -15.60 -8.91 9.87
C ASN A 391 -16.70 -9.82 9.29
N GLY A 392 -16.38 -10.93 8.61
CA GLY A 392 -17.35 -11.79 7.92
C GLY A 392 -17.86 -11.23 6.59
N SER A 393 -17.15 -10.26 6.01
CA SER A 393 -17.48 -9.65 4.71
C SER A 393 -16.90 -10.47 3.55
N PRO A 394 -17.44 -10.35 2.32
CA PRO A 394 -16.86 -10.99 1.16
C PRO A 394 -15.43 -10.50 0.88
N ALA A 395 -14.65 -11.32 0.20
CA ALA A 395 -13.29 -10.95 -0.22
C ALA A 395 -13.31 -9.72 -1.15
N PRO A 396 -12.26 -8.89 -1.14
CA PRO A 396 -12.17 -7.74 -2.03
C PRO A 396 -11.91 -8.21 -3.46
N GLU A 397 -12.39 -7.42 -4.43
CA GLU A 397 -12.11 -7.63 -5.85
C GLU A 397 -11.14 -6.54 -6.34
N PHE A 398 -10.18 -6.96 -7.15
CA PHE A 398 -9.17 -6.08 -7.74
C PHE A 398 -9.26 -6.20 -9.25
N GLU A 399 -9.43 -5.08 -9.95
CA GLU A 399 -9.59 -5.05 -11.40
C GLU A 399 -8.63 -4.02 -12.03
N THR A 400 -8.09 -4.38 -13.19
CA THR A 400 -7.28 -3.53 -14.07
C THR A 400 -7.44 -4.07 -15.49
N ASP A 401 -7.32 -3.20 -16.48
CA ASP A 401 -7.26 -3.60 -17.89
C ASP A 401 -5.85 -4.05 -18.32
N GLU A 402 -5.74 -4.59 -19.54
CA GLU A 402 -4.46 -5.04 -20.12
C GLU A 402 -3.46 -3.88 -20.28
N GLU A 403 -3.97 -2.67 -20.57
CA GLU A 403 -3.17 -1.46 -20.72
C GLU A 403 -2.70 -0.86 -19.39
N ARG A 404 -3.29 -1.32 -18.26
CA ARG A 404 -3.06 -0.80 -16.91
C ARG A 404 -3.37 0.69 -16.82
N SER A 405 -4.46 1.10 -17.44
CA SER A 405 -4.94 2.47 -17.44
C SER A 405 -5.61 2.85 -16.10
N TYR A 406 -6.11 1.87 -15.35
CA TYR A 406 -6.71 2.08 -14.03
C TYR A 406 -6.46 0.90 -13.08
N PHE A 407 -6.71 1.13 -11.79
CA PHE A 407 -6.77 0.11 -10.76
C PHE A 407 -8.03 0.35 -9.92
N LEU A 408 -8.87 -0.67 -9.86
CA LEU A 408 -10.16 -0.64 -9.17
C LEU A 408 -10.13 -1.62 -8.00
N VAL A 409 -10.60 -1.17 -6.84
CA VAL A 409 -10.80 -2.00 -5.66
C VAL A 409 -12.29 -1.97 -5.29
N ALA A 410 -12.95 -3.13 -5.30
CA ALA A 410 -14.32 -3.26 -4.81
C ALA A 410 -14.35 -3.96 -3.45
N LEU A 411 -15.01 -3.31 -2.49
CA LEU A 411 -15.31 -3.84 -1.17
C LEU A 411 -16.80 -4.12 -1.09
N TYR A 412 -17.19 -5.37 -0.92
CA TYR A 412 -18.60 -5.76 -0.79
C TYR A 412 -19.10 -5.57 0.63
N ILE A 413 -20.34 -5.14 0.76
CA ILE A 413 -20.99 -4.90 2.05
C ILE A 413 -21.12 -6.21 2.82
N HIS A 414 -21.03 -6.13 4.15
CA HIS A 414 -21.28 -7.27 5.00
C HIS A 414 -22.70 -7.84 4.74
N PRO A 415 -22.88 -9.17 4.58
CA PRO A 415 -24.17 -9.76 4.16
C PRO A 415 -25.36 -9.41 5.05
N GLU A 416 -25.15 -9.21 6.35
CA GLU A 416 -26.22 -8.79 7.27
C GLU A 416 -26.76 -7.37 7.03
N PHE A 417 -26.09 -6.55 6.21
CA PHE A 417 -26.52 -5.19 5.86
C PHE A 417 -27.20 -5.09 4.51
N ILE A 418 -27.23 -6.18 3.75
CA ILE A 418 -28.08 -6.28 2.56
C ILE A 418 -29.51 -6.26 3.09
N GLU A 419 -30.18 -5.11 2.97
CA GLU A 419 -31.61 -5.03 3.25
C GLU A 419 -32.31 -5.90 2.22
N GLU A 420 -32.92 -7.00 2.67
CA GLU A 420 -33.89 -7.70 1.85
C GLU A 420 -35.02 -6.70 1.57
N PRO A 421 -35.29 -6.32 0.31
CA PRO A 421 -36.50 -5.57 0.03
C PRO A 421 -37.66 -6.47 0.45
N ASP A 422 -38.54 -5.96 1.31
CA ASP A 422 -39.80 -6.60 1.65
C ASP A 422 -40.45 -7.12 0.37
N GLY A 423 -40.38 -8.44 0.14
CA GLY A 423 -41.02 -9.12 -0.99
C GLY A 423 -40.13 -9.80 -2.05
N VAL A 424 -38.79 -9.84 -1.95
CA VAL A 424 -37.95 -10.48 -3.01
C VAL A 424 -37.38 -11.86 -2.64
N VAL A 425 -37.84 -12.48 -1.55
CA VAL A 425 -37.52 -13.89 -1.24
C VAL A 425 -38.05 -14.84 -2.34
N ASN A 426 -39.04 -14.42 -3.13
CA ASN A 426 -39.51 -15.17 -4.29
C ASN A 426 -38.70 -14.91 -5.58
N GLY A 427 -37.72 -14.01 -5.60
CA GLY A 427 -36.98 -13.65 -6.82
C GLY A 427 -35.62 -14.34 -6.94
N VAL A 428 -34.76 -14.19 -5.92
CA VAL A 428 -33.36 -14.66 -5.97
C VAL A 428 -33.27 -16.18 -5.73
N VAL A 429 -34.12 -16.72 -4.83
CA VAL A 429 -34.29 -18.18 -4.72
C VAL A 429 -34.80 -18.73 -6.04
N ASN A 430 -35.77 -18.07 -6.70
CA ASN A 430 -36.24 -18.52 -8.01
C ASN A 430 -35.20 -18.32 -9.12
N GLY A 431 -34.30 -17.34 -9.06
CA GLY A 431 -33.25 -17.15 -10.07
C GLY A 431 -32.19 -18.25 -10.04
N VAL A 432 -31.68 -18.57 -8.84
CA VAL A 432 -30.71 -19.67 -8.65
C VAL A 432 -31.39 -21.03 -8.85
N VAL A 433 -32.63 -21.19 -8.35
CA VAL A 433 -33.41 -22.42 -8.60
C VAL A 433 -33.76 -22.57 -10.08
N ASN A 434 -34.09 -21.50 -10.81
CA ASN A 434 -34.36 -21.58 -12.26
C ASN A 434 -33.09 -21.90 -13.05
N GLY A 435 -31.93 -21.38 -12.66
CA GLY A 435 -30.65 -21.76 -13.26
C GLY A 435 -30.37 -23.26 -13.15
N VAL A 436 -30.51 -23.80 -11.93
CA VAL A 436 -30.26 -25.23 -11.65
C VAL A 436 -31.38 -26.13 -12.21
N VAL A 437 -32.62 -25.66 -12.26
CA VAL A 437 -33.74 -26.38 -12.90
C VAL A 437 -33.58 -26.43 -14.42
N ASN A 438 -33.07 -25.37 -15.05
CA ASN A 438 -32.73 -25.36 -16.48
C ASN A 438 -31.55 -26.27 -16.80
N GLU A 439 -30.55 -26.34 -15.91
CA GLU A 439 -29.43 -27.28 -16.03
C GLU A 439 -29.92 -28.74 -15.96
N LEU A 440 -30.85 -29.04 -15.04
CA LEU A 440 -31.49 -30.35 -14.97
C LEU A 440 -32.32 -30.67 -16.23
N LEU A 441 -33.04 -29.70 -16.79
CA LEU A 441 -33.79 -29.88 -18.04
C LEU A 441 -32.87 -30.23 -19.21
N ASN A 442 -31.76 -29.51 -19.36
CA ASN A 442 -30.74 -29.79 -20.37
C ASN A 442 -30.14 -31.19 -20.19
N LEU A 443 -29.86 -31.61 -18.95
CA LEU A 443 -29.38 -32.96 -18.65
C LEU A 443 -30.40 -34.06 -19.00
N ILE A 444 -31.71 -33.80 -18.85
CA ILE A 444 -32.77 -34.73 -19.24
C ILE A 444 -32.86 -34.84 -20.76
N ALA A 445 -32.67 -33.73 -21.48
CA ALA A 445 -32.59 -33.71 -22.94
C ALA A 445 -31.39 -34.52 -23.47
N GLU A 446 -30.24 -34.39 -22.81
CA GLU A 446 -29.00 -35.08 -23.18
C GLU A 446 -29.00 -36.58 -22.79
N PHE A 447 -29.62 -36.93 -21.66
CA PHE A 447 -29.65 -38.31 -21.13
C PHE A 447 -31.09 -38.79 -20.83
N PRO A 448 -31.95 -38.92 -21.85
CA PRO A 448 -33.34 -39.28 -21.65
C PRO A 448 -33.51 -40.72 -21.13
N GLY A 449 -34.60 -40.98 -20.42
CA GLY A 449 -34.93 -42.30 -19.87
C GLY A 449 -34.22 -42.65 -18.56
N ASN A 450 -33.47 -41.72 -17.97
CA ASN A 450 -32.81 -41.90 -16.67
C ASN A 450 -33.69 -41.46 -15.49
N ARG A 451 -33.26 -41.81 -14.27
CA ARG A 451 -34.02 -41.62 -13.01
C ARG A 451 -33.25 -40.74 -12.02
N VAL A 452 -33.94 -40.30 -10.96
CA VAL A 452 -33.41 -39.41 -9.91
C VAL A 452 -31.98 -39.73 -9.46
N PRO A 453 -31.58 -40.99 -9.16
CA PRO A 453 -30.23 -41.26 -8.67
C PRO A 453 -29.13 -40.88 -9.66
N PHE A 454 -29.38 -41.04 -10.96
CA PHE A 454 -28.43 -40.69 -12.02
C PHE A 454 -28.20 -39.18 -12.10
N PHE A 455 -29.28 -38.39 -12.11
CA PHE A 455 -29.18 -36.93 -12.16
C PHE A 455 -28.63 -36.32 -10.87
N ALA A 456 -28.95 -36.91 -9.72
CA ALA A 456 -28.38 -36.51 -8.43
C ALA A 456 -26.86 -36.67 -8.39
N ASP A 457 -26.35 -37.80 -8.89
CA ASP A 457 -24.92 -38.07 -8.99
C ASP A 457 -24.25 -37.11 -9.99
N LYS A 458 -24.84 -36.94 -11.17
CA LYS A 458 -24.28 -36.10 -12.24
C LYS A 458 -24.21 -34.62 -11.91
N MET A 459 -25.18 -34.12 -11.14
CA MET A 459 -25.19 -32.73 -10.65
C MET A 459 -24.48 -32.56 -9.29
N ASN A 460 -24.02 -33.65 -8.67
CA ASN A 460 -23.43 -33.67 -7.33
C ASN A 460 -24.33 -33.02 -6.25
N VAL A 461 -25.61 -33.39 -6.23
CA VAL A 461 -26.63 -32.85 -5.30
C VAL A 461 -27.48 -33.97 -4.66
N PRO A 462 -28.12 -33.73 -3.50
CA PRO A 462 -28.97 -34.72 -2.87
C PRO A 462 -30.17 -35.13 -3.75
N ALA A 463 -30.52 -36.42 -3.77
CA ALA A 463 -31.66 -36.94 -4.56
C ALA A 463 -33.01 -36.26 -4.25
N ARG A 464 -33.20 -35.78 -3.02
CA ARG A 464 -34.40 -35.01 -2.64
C ARG A 464 -34.50 -33.66 -3.38
N SER A 465 -33.38 -33.02 -3.67
CA SER A 465 -33.34 -31.74 -4.41
C SER A 465 -33.76 -31.97 -5.86
N VAL A 466 -33.23 -33.02 -6.49
CA VAL A 466 -33.61 -33.42 -7.86
C VAL A 466 -35.08 -33.81 -7.96
N GLN A 467 -35.61 -34.56 -6.97
CA GLN A 467 -37.04 -34.88 -6.92
C GLN A 467 -37.91 -33.62 -6.93
N ARG A 468 -37.57 -32.63 -6.11
CA ARG A 468 -38.28 -31.36 -6.03
C ARG A 468 -38.25 -30.61 -7.38
N TRP A 469 -37.11 -30.58 -8.06
CA TRP A 469 -36.98 -29.91 -9.37
C TRP A 469 -37.73 -30.64 -10.49
N LEU A 470 -37.71 -31.97 -10.50
CA LEU A 470 -38.49 -32.78 -11.46
C LEU A 470 -40.00 -32.58 -11.27
N GLU A 471 -40.47 -32.43 -10.03
CA GLU A 471 -41.88 -32.08 -9.76
C GLU A 471 -42.26 -30.73 -10.35
N THR A 472 -41.38 -29.72 -10.24
CA THR A 472 -41.56 -28.42 -10.87
C THR A 472 -41.62 -28.54 -12.40
N LEU A 473 -40.65 -29.20 -13.04
CA LEU A 473 -40.60 -29.38 -14.50
C LEU A 473 -41.81 -30.17 -15.04
N ARG A 474 -42.33 -31.14 -14.29
CA ARG A 474 -43.58 -31.85 -14.65
C ARG A 474 -44.81 -30.98 -14.51
N LYS A 475 -44.89 -30.15 -13.47
CA LYS A 475 -45.99 -29.17 -13.31
C LYS A 475 -46.00 -28.15 -14.45
N GLU A 476 -44.82 -27.74 -14.90
CA GLU A 476 -44.61 -26.85 -16.05
C GLU A 476 -44.78 -27.56 -17.41
N LYS A 477 -44.99 -28.88 -17.43
CA LYS A 477 -45.13 -29.70 -18.66
C LYS A 477 -43.93 -29.63 -19.61
N LYS A 478 -42.71 -29.46 -19.07
CA LYS A 478 -41.47 -29.51 -19.84
C LYS A 478 -40.88 -30.92 -19.95
N ILE A 479 -41.27 -31.80 -19.03
CA ILE A 479 -40.82 -33.21 -19.01
C ILE A 479 -41.99 -34.15 -18.69
N GLU A 480 -41.85 -35.40 -19.11
CA GLU A 480 -42.71 -36.49 -18.70
C GLU A 480 -41.93 -37.74 -18.26
N TYR A 481 -42.59 -38.59 -17.47
CA TYR A 481 -42.02 -39.88 -17.09
C TYR A 481 -42.63 -40.98 -17.97
N ARG A 482 -41.80 -41.66 -18.76
CA ARG A 482 -42.23 -42.75 -19.65
C ARG A 482 -41.78 -44.10 -19.09
N GLY A 483 -42.66 -45.10 -19.14
CA GLY A 483 -42.38 -46.48 -18.71
C GLY A 483 -42.87 -46.82 -17.29
N ALA A 484 -42.61 -48.05 -16.86
CA ALA A 484 -43.14 -48.55 -15.59
C ALA A 484 -42.46 -47.86 -14.37
N PRO A 485 -43.12 -47.79 -13.19
CA PRO A 485 -42.58 -47.10 -12.01
C PRO A 485 -41.24 -47.61 -11.48
N LYS A 486 -40.74 -48.77 -11.93
CA LYS A 486 -39.43 -49.31 -11.54
C LYS A 486 -38.37 -49.31 -12.65
N THR A 487 -38.77 -49.18 -13.92
CA THR A 487 -37.88 -49.31 -15.09
C THR A 487 -37.97 -48.15 -16.08
N GLY A 488 -38.93 -47.24 -15.89
CA GLY A 488 -39.08 -46.02 -16.69
C GLY A 488 -38.14 -44.89 -16.26
N GLY A 489 -38.23 -43.76 -16.95
CA GLY A 489 -37.40 -42.59 -16.71
C GLY A 489 -37.97 -41.30 -17.30
N TYR A 490 -37.27 -40.20 -17.08
CA TYR A 490 -37.71 -38.86 -17.49
C TYR A 490 -37.26 -38.51 -18.92
N TRP A 491 -38.14 -37.85 -19.65
CA TRP A 491 -37.96 -37.40 -21.03
C TRP A 491 -38.41 -35.94 -21.13
N GLU A 492 -37.70 -35.13 -21.91
CA GLU A 492 -38.18 -33.81 -22.31
C GLU A 492 -39.35 -33.95 -23.29
N ILE A 493 -40.32 -33.02 -23.22
CA ILE A 493 -41.53 -32.98 -24.05
C ILE A 493 -41.32 -32.12 -25.29
#